data_AF-A0A074XEM7-F1
#
_entry.id   AF-A0A074XEM7-F1
#
_cell.length_a   1.000
_cell.length_b   1.000
_cell.length_c   1.000
_cell.angle_alpha   90.00
_cell.angle_beta   90.00
_cell.angle_gamma   90.00
#
_symmetry.space_group_name_H-M   'P 1'
#
loop_
_entity.id
_entity.type
_entity.pdbx_description
1 polymer ?
#
loop_
_entity_poly.entity_id
_entity_poly.type
_entity_poly.pdbx_seq_one_letter_code
_entity_poly.pdbx_strand_id
1 'polypeptide(L)'
;MSSTDLLDREELSQATTLSPLLYQIPAQDLRNALMASKTSQAAFWRYALYKSPSGEKPLLHYCTKFEQAEQVAKHFSQEKIIGFDIEWEMGSSVAKGGIKDNVSLIQIACENRIALFQIALFAGETKEDLMPPSLKTILESPDILKAGVNIAGDFTRLRKCLGIEGQGIFELSHLYKLVKFSEKEPAKVNKSPLKLAEQVQEVLFLPLHKGNVRTSAWSRRLSMEQVEYAATDAYAGFRLFRELDRARSAMVPTPPRPALWEADQPIILGNGERAGENRLKRKTGIKKATEVESQTPVLSPEEEQALDDEEEEAQAEAGADDTEYFSAEEEPENLEPGQVEIVKYEAADQWLGQWESNLSLERKGKNTPTNIRAYALWHVQGLPLQQVAEAMRQPPLALTTVSSYVLEVVKSESLPYDSPRLQEALDVIPPVAHWRYKSLIQKTRSEI
;
A
#
# COMPACT_ATOMS: atom_id res chain seq x y z
N MET A 1 -22.22 -5.25 45.03
CA MET A 1 -21.26 -4.75 44.02
C MET A 1 -20.88 -3.36 44.48
N SER A 2 -19.60 -3.16 44.79
CA SER A 2 -19.13 -1.94 45.48
C SER A 2 -19.16 -0.75 44.52
N SER A 3 -19.43 0.45 45.06
CA SER A 3 -19.37 1.73 44.30
C SER A 3 -17.98 2.00 43.71
N THR A 4 -16.95 1.29 44.17
CA THR A 4 -15.58 1.33 43.64
C THR A 4 -15.44 0.58 42.30
N ASP A 5 -16.22 -0.49 42.05
CA ASP A 5 -16.16 -1.25 40.79
C ASP A 5 -16.78 -0.51 39.60
N LEU A 6 -17.63 0.49 39.86
CA LEU A 6 -18.26 1.31 38.83
C LEU A 6 -17.36 2.48 38.40
N LEU A 7 -16.55 3.02 39.32
CA LEU A 7 -15.59 4.09 39.03
C LEU A 7 -14.40 3.58 38.22
N ASP A 8 -13.91 2.36 38.51
CA ASP A 8 -12.82 1.74 37.72
C ASP A 8 -13.27 1.38 36.28
N ARG A 9 -14.56 1.09 36.07
CA ARG A 9 -15.11 0.84 34.72
C ARG A 9 -15.34 2.10 33.92
N GLU A 10 -15.69 3.21 34.56
CA GLU A 10 -15.79 4.51 33.88
C GLU A 10 -14.39 5.05 33.50
N GLU A 11 -13.37 4.91 34.36
CA GLU A 11 -11.99 5.29 34.01
C GLU A 11 -11.37 4.41 32.91
N LEU A 12 -11.64 3.10 32.90
CA LEU A 12 -11.18 2.24 31.79
C LEU A 12 -11.87 2.55 30.45
N SER A 13 -13.07 3.14 30.47
CA SER A 13 -13.80 3.54 29.27
C SER A 13 -13.36 4.90 28.70
N GLN A 14 -12.65 5.70 29.49
CA GLN A 14 -12.17 7.04 29.10
C GLN A 14 -10.72 7.05 28.58
N ALA A 15 -10.03 5.91 28.56
CA ALA A 15 -8.59 5.82 28.34
C ALA A 15 -8.10 5.85 26.86
N THR A 16 -8.87 6.34 25.88
CA THR A 16 -8.48 6.17 24.45
C THR A 16 -8.60 7.38 23.52
N THR A 17 -8.76 8.60 24.01
CA THR A 17 -8.66 9.79 23.15
C THR A 17 -7.26 10.38 23.21
N LEU A 18 -6.44 10.10 22.19
CA LEU A 18 -5.16 10.79 22.02
C LEU A 18 -5.40 12.30 21.89
N SER A 19 -4.49 13.11 22.46
CA SER A 19 -4.56 14.58 22.40
C SER A 19 -4.68 15.09 20.96
N PRO A 20 -5.43 16.18 20.70
CA PRO A 20 -5.52 16.78 19.37
C PRO A 20 -4.15 17.11 18.78
N LEU A 21 -4.02 16.97 17.46
CA LEU A 21 -2.79 17.33 16.73
C LEU A 21 -2.73 18.84 16.50
N LEU A 22 -1.61 19.45 16.89
CA LEU A 22 -1.18 20.82 16.60
C LEU A 22 -0.76 21.04 15.14
N TYR A 23 -0.12 20.06 14.49
CA TYR A 23 0.40 20.23 13.12
C TYR A 23 -0.68 19.89 12.09
N GLN A 24 -1.07 20.87 11.28
CA GLN A 24 -2.13 20.72 10.26
C GLN A 24 -1.68 21.26 8.90
N ILE A 25 -2.29 20.78 7.81
CA ILE A 25 -2.14 21.43 6.50
C ILE A 25 -3.00 22.69 6.54
N PRO A 26 -2.43 23.90 6.39
CA PRO A 26 -3.24 25.11 6.30
C PRO A 26 -4.27 24.99 5.18
N ALA A 27 -5.50 25.45 5.42
CA ALA A 27 -6.59 25.30 4.46
C ALA A 27 -6.26 25.86 3.06
N GLN A 28 -5.46 26.94 3.01
CA GLN A 28 -5.00 27.50 1.74
C GLN A 28 -4.00 26.58 1.01
N ASP A 29 -3.07 25.97 1.74
CA ASP A 29 -2.09 25.04 1.16
C ASP A 29 -2.78 23.77 0.65
N LEU A 30 -3.78 23.26 1.38
CA LEU A 30 -4.59 22.13 0.93
C LEU A 30 -5.37 22.47 -0.35
N ARG A 31 -6.01 23.65 -0.41
CA ARG A 31 -6.70 24.11 -1.63
C ARG A 31 -5.75 24.24 -2.81
N ASN A 32 -4.56 24.80 -2.58
CA ASN A 32 -3.54 24.94 -3.61
C ASN A 32 -3.08 23.57 -4.13
N ALA A 33 -2.87 22.59 -3.24
CA ALA A 33 -2.47 21.24 -3.62
C ALA A 33 -3.56 20.52 -4.41
N LEU A 34 -4.83 20.62 -4.00
CA LEU A 34 -5.97 20.03 -4.71
C LEU A 34 -6.18 20.62 -6.11
N MET A 35 -5.84 21.91 -6.30
CA MET A 35 -5.96 22.61 -7.58
C MET A 35 -4.70 22.51 -8.45
N ALA A 36 -3.59 22.02 -7.91
CA ALA A 36 -2.33 21.90 -8.63
C ALA A 36 -2.45 20.89 -9.77
N SER A 37 -1.65 21.10 -10.83
CA SER A 37 -1.52 20.10 -11.89
C SER A 37 -1.08 18.77 -11.30
N LYS A 38 -1.70 17.67 -11.73
CA LYS A 38 -1.36 16.30 -11.29
C LYS A 38 0.07 15.90 -11.65
N THR A 39 0.70 16.60 -12.59
CA THR A 39 2.10 16.44 -12.98
C THR A 39 3.04 17.33 -12.18
N SER A 40 2.54 18.11 -11.22
CA SER A 40 3.37 18.95 -10.35
C SER A 40 3.56 18.28 -9.00
N GLN A 41 4.77 18.44 -8.46
CA GLN A 41 5.10 18.10 -7.08
C GLN A 41 4.10 18.72 -6.08
N ALA A 42 3.52 19.88 -6.40
CA ALA A 42 2.55 20.56 -5.54
C ALA A 42 1.22 19.79 -5.33
N ALA A 43 0.87 18.83 -6.21
CA ALA A 43 -0.35 18.05 -6.10
C ALA A 43 -0.25 16.87 -5.11
N PHE A 44 0.96 16.55 -4.65
CA PHE A 44 1.20 15.37 -3.83
C PHE A 44 1.25 15.66 -2.34
N TRP A 45 0.71 14.73 -1.56
CA TRP A 45 0.81 14.70 -0.12
C TRP A 45 2.28 14.54 0.31
N ARG A 46 2.71 15.33 1.28
CA ARG A 46 4.05 15.28 1.87
C ARG A 46 4.01 15.81 3.30
N TYR A 47 4.93 15.36 4.15
CA TYR A 47 5.04 15.87 5.53
C TYR A 47 5.25 17.39 5.57
N ALA A 48 5.93 17.95 4.56
CA ALA A 48 6.25 19.37 4.48
C ALA A 48 5.04 20.31 4.28
N LEU A 49 3.84 19.76 3.99
CA LEU A 49 2.58 20.54 3.95
C LEU A 49 2.08 20.90 5.35
N TYR A 50 2.48 20.15 6.37
CA TYR A 50 2.03 20.36 7.73
C TYR A 50 2.77 21.49 8.40
N LYS A 51 2.04 22.30 9.17
CA LYS A 51 2.58 23.43 9.92
C LYS A 51 1.99 23.47 11.32
N SER A 52 2.80 23.88 12.29
CA SER A 52 2.36 24.26 13.61
C SER A 52 1.50 25.54 13.55
N PRO A 53 0.85 25.95 14.65
CA PRO A 53 0.19 27.25 14.73
C PRO A 53 1.12 28.45 14.48
N SER A 54 2.43 28.31 14.75
CA SER A 54 3.48 29.30 14.45
C SER A 54 3.96 29.26 12.99
N GLY A 55 3.47 28.32 12.17
CA GLY A 55 3.87 28.17 10.77
C GLY A 55 5.10 27.29 10.53
N GLU A 56 5.60 26.60 11.55
CA GLU A 56 6.80 25.77 11.49
C GLU A 56 6.47 24.36 10.96
N LYS A 57 7.34 23.81 10.12
CA LYS A 57 7.20 22.45 9.57
C LYS A 57 7.68 21.40 10.59
N PRO A 58 7.27 20.12 10.45
CA PRO A 58 7.90 19.02 11.18
C PRO A 58 9.41 19.01 10.97
N LEU A 59 10.17 18.82 12.03
CA LEU A 59 11.64 18.82 12.01
C LEU A 59 12.18 17.48 11.50
N LEU A 60 12.92 17.51 10.40
CA LEU A 60 13.54 16.32 9.80
C LEU A 60 14.99 16.13 10.28
N HIS A 61 15.27 14.97 10.84
CA HIS A 61 16.61 14.53 11.25
C HIS A 61 17.13 13.49 10.27
N TYR A 62 18.23 13.78 9.59
CA TYR A 62 18.94 12.79 8.79
C TYR A 62 20.23 12.38 9.52
N CYS A 63 20.25 11.14 10.00
CA CYS A 63 21.30 10.62 10.86
C CYS A 63 22.18 9.64 10.08
N THR A 64 23.44 10.00 9.85
CA THR A 64 24.43 9.10 9.18
C THR A 64 25.52 8.63 10.14
N LYS A 65 25.39 8.92 11.43
CA LYS A 65 26.33 8.51 12.48
C LYS A 65 25.57 7.94 13.68
N PHE A 66 26.16 6.96 14.33
CA PHE A 66 25.56 6.25 15.46
C PHE A 66 25.22 7.19 16.62
N GLU A 67 26.15 8.06 17.02
CA GLU A 67 25.97 8.95 18.17
C GLU A 67 24.86 9.98 17.93
N GLN A 68 24.75 10.44 16.68
CA GLN A 68 23.67 11.34 16.27
C GLN A 68 22.33 10.62 16.33
N ALA A 69 22.26 9.39 15.80
CA ALA A 69 21.06 8.56 15.83
C ALA A 69 20.60 8.28 17.27
N GLU A 70 21.54 7.95 18.17
CA GLU A 70 21.27 7.72 19.59
C GLU A 70 20.69 8.98 20.27
N GLN A 71 21.24 10.16 20.00
CA GLN A 71 20.69 11.41 20.54
C GLN A 71 19.30 11.72 20.00
N VAL A 72 19.10 11.54 18.68
CA VAL A 72 17.83 11.85 18.02
C VAL A 72 16.72 10.90 18.46
N ALA A 73 17.02 9.61 18.62
CA ALA A 73 16.05 8.60 19.03
C ALA A 73 15.40 8.93 20.38
N LYS A 74 16.15 9.52 21.33
CA LYS A 74 15.62 9.91 22.66
C LYS A 74 14.42 10.85 22.62
N HIS A 75 14.27 11.63 21.55
CA HIS A 75 13.12 12.52 21.39
C HIS A 75 11.81 11.76 21.13
N PHE A 76 11.87 10.49 20.77
CA PHE A 76 10.70 9.65 20.50
C PHE A 76 10.34 8.72 21.66
N SER A 77 11.17 8.64 22.71
CA SER A 77 11.01 7.66 23.80
C SER A 77 9.76 7.86 24.67
N GLN A 78 9.09 9.01 24.57
CA GLN A 78 7.86 9.31 25.31
C GLN A 78 6.62 9.31 24.41
N GLU A 79 6.80 9.05 23.11
CA GLU A 79 5.68 8.98 22.17
C GLU A 79 4.84 7.73 22.43
N LYS A 80 3.52 7.85 22.29
CA LYS A 80 2.61 6.68 22.36
C LYS A 80 2.45 5.97 21.03
N ILE A 81 2.75 6.68 19.95
CA ILE A 81 2.59 6.21 18.58
C ILE A 81 3.63 6.92 17.72
N ILE A 82 4.33 6.14 16.91
CA ILE A 82 5.18 6.63 15.83
C ILE A 82 4.76 5.97 14.51
N GLY A 83 4.88 6.72 13.43
CA GLY A 83 4.92 6.14 12.10
C GLY A 83 6.28 5.47 11.88
N PHE A 84 6.29 4.34 11.18
CA PHE A 84 7.47 3.50 11.03
C PHE A 84 7.53 2.93 9.61
N ASP A 85 8.73 2.91 9.04
CA ASP A 85 9.06 2.25 7.77
C ASP A 85 10.58 1.93 7.70
N ILE A 86 10.99 1.05 6.80
CA ILE A 86 12.40 0.74 6.53
C ILE A 86 12.69 0.66 5.03
N GLU A 87 13.93 0.91 4.64
CA GLU A 87 14.39 0.71 3.26
C GLU A 87 15.67 -0.12 3.21
N TRP A 88 15.83 -0.87 2.13
CA TRP A 88 16.92 -1.84 1.93
C TRP A 88 17.37 -1.87 0.46
N GLU A 89 18.59 -2.36 0.23
CA GLU A 89 19.18 -2.40 -1.11
C GLU A 89 18.41 -3.38 -2.00
N MET A 90 18.13 -2.98 -3.24
CA MET A 90 17.41 -3.80 -4.21
C MET A 90 18.15 -5.12 -4.48
N GLY A 91 17.43 -6.23 -4.42
CA GLY A 91 18.00 -7.57 -4.60
C GLY A 91 18.71 -8.12 -3.35
N SER A 92 18.73 -7.40 -2.22
CA SER A 92 19.18 -7.96 -0.95
C SER A 92 18.22 -9.02 -0.44
N SER A 93 18.78 -10.16 -0.02
CA SER A 93 18.07 -11.22 0.67
C SER A 93 18.68 -11.38 2.05
N VAL A 94 17.84 -11.63 3.05
CA VAL A 94 18.25 -11.85 4.44
C VAL A 94 19.23 -13.01 4.56
N ALA A 95 19.15 -14.00 3.67
CA ALA A 95 20.04 -15.17 3.65
C ALA A 95 21.44 -14.89 3.07
N LYS A 96 21.59 -13.85 2.22
CA LYS A 96 22.81 -13.65 1.40
C LYS A 96 23.46 -12.27 1.56
N GLY A 97 22.70 -11.25 1.93
CA GLY A 97 23.17 -9.86 2.05
C GLY A 97 23.70 -9.53 3.44
N GLY A 98 24.50 -8.47 3.55
CA GLY A 98 24.93 -7.92 4.84
C GLY A 98 23.76 -7.28 5.61
N ILE A 99 23.98 -6.98 6.90
CA ILE A 99 22.97 -6.28 7.73
C ILE A 99 22.58 -4.95 7.08
N LYS A 100 23.57 -4.18 6.62
CA LYS A 100 23.39 -2.86 6.01
C LYS A 100 22.67 -2.87 4.68
N ASP A 101 22.83 -3.93 3.89
CA ASP A 101 22.11 -4.09 2.62
C ASP A 101 20.66 -4.47 2.89
N ASN A 102 20.42 -5.34 3.87
CA ASN A 102 19.09 -5.80 4.22
C ASN A 102 18.28 -4.81 5.06
N VAL A 103 18.94 -3.90 5.78
CA VAL A 103 18.33 -2.80 6.54
C VAL A 103 19.24 -1.57 6.37
N SER A 104 19.00 -0.80 5.32
CA SER A 104 19.84 0.37 4.99
C SER A 104 19.39 1.62 5.72
N LEU A 105 18.08 1.78 5.91
CA LEU A 105 17.45 2.95 6.50
C LEU A 105 16.32 2.50 7.42
N ILE A 106 16.25 3.09 8.62
CA ILE A 106 15.08 2.99 9.50
C ILE A 106 14.47 4.39 9.61
N GLN A 107 13.16 4.50 9.41
CA GLN A 107 12.45 5.77 9.48
C GLN A 107 11.42 5.74 10.60
N ILE A 108 11.40 6.79 11.42
CA ILE A 108 10.34 7.00 12.42
C ILE A 108 9.82 8.42 12.36
N ALA A 109 8.53 8.60 12.66
CA ALA A 109 7.90 9.90 12.66
C ALA A 109 6.90 10.04 13.82
N CYS A 110 6.88 11.20 14.46
CA CYS A 110 5.81 11.64 15.34
C CYS A 110 5.26 12.96 14.82
N GLU A 111 4.39 13.61 15.59
CA GLU A 111 3.66 14.79 15.13
C GLU A 111 4.54 15.90 14.56
N ASN A 112 5.60 16.25 15.29
CA ASN A 112 6.42 17.43 15.02
C ASN A 112 7.83 17.09 14.50
N ARG A 113 8.18 15.80 14.38
CA ARG A 113 9.55 15.36 14.07
C ARG A 113 9.56 14.07 13.27
N ILE A 114 10.56 13.95 12.38
CA ILE A 114 10.82 12.76 11.56
C ILE A 114 12.32 12.46 11.68
N ALA A 115 12.69 11.20 11.84
CA ALA A 115 14.08 10.77 11.88
C ALA A 115 14.34 9.65 10.86
N LEU A 116 15.39 9.86 10.08
CA LEU A 116 15.94 8.92 9.11
C LEU A 116 17.29 8.42 9.65
N PHE A 117 17.34 7.18 10.13
CA PHE A 117 18.54 6.54 10.65
C PHE A 117 19.17 5.70 9.55
N GLN A 118 20.21 6.22 8.90
CA GLN A 118 20.86 5.53 7.80
C GLN A 118 21.90 4.54 8.32
N ILE A 119 21.41 3.37 8.71
CA ILE A 119 22.17 2.25 9.27
C ILE A 119 23.35 1.86 8.35
N ALA A 120 23.15 1.90 7.03
CA ALA A 120 24.19 1.57 6.06
C ALA A 120 25.45 2.45 6.15
N LEU A 121 25.35 3.67 6.72
CA LEU A 121 26.47 4.58 6.88
C LEU A 121 27.08 4.58 8.29
N PHE A 122 26.53 3.82 9.24
CA PHE A 122 27.14 3.68 10.55
C PHE A 122 28.45 2.90 10.45
N ALA A 123 29.40 3.22 11.33
CA ALA A 123 30.66 2.49 11.42
C ALA A 123 30.41 1.11 12.06
N GLY A 124 31.22 0.11 11.69
CA GLY A 124 31.09 -1.27 12.16
C GLY A 124 30.10 -2.09 11.32
N GLU A 125 30.02 -3.39 11.62
CA GLU A 125 29.25 -4.37 10.83
C GLU A 125 28.45 -5.33 11.71
N THR A 126 28.59 -5.24 13.04
CA THR A 126 27.85 -6.08 13.99
C THR A 126 26.49 -5.45 14.32
N LYS A 127 25.58 -6.24 14.92
CA LYS A 127 24.27 -5.74 15.32
C LYS A 127 24.41 -4.61 16.36
N GLU A 128 25.39 -4.73 17.24
CA GLU A 128 25.72 -3.80 18.31
C GLU A 128 26.29 -2.48 17.75
N ASP A 129 27.13 -2.54 16.72
CA ASP A 129 27.67 -1.36 16.05
C ASP A 129 26.60 -0.55 15.32
N LEU A 130 25.52 -1.23 14.89
CA LEU A 130 24.53 -0.68 13.97
C LEU A 130 23.22 -0.26 14.65
N MET A 131 23.04 -0.59 15.93
CA MET A 131 21.79 -0.36 16.63
C MET A 131 21.95 0.58 17.85
N PRO A 132 21.55 1.86 17.72
CA PRO A 132 21.49 2.79 18.86
C PRO A 132 20.58 2.26 19.98
N PRO A 133 21.03 2.22 21.26
CA PRO A 133 20.25 1.69 22.37
C PRO A 133 18.87 2.34 22.55
N SER A 134 18.77 3.66 22.36
CA SER A 134 17.50 4.38 22.47
C SER A 134 16.55 4.00 21.32
N LEU A 135 17.07 3.77 20.11
CA LEU A 135 16.26 3.30 18.99
C LEU A 135 15.77 1.88 19.23
N LYS A 136 16.65 0.96 19.67
CA LYS A 136 16.26 -0.41 20.05
C LYS A 136 15.15 -0.41 21.09
N THR A 137 15.29 0.39 22.14
CA THR A 137 14.30 0.53 23.20
C THR A 137 12.93 0.95 22.65
N ILE A 138 12.89 1.86 21.68
CA ILE A 138 11.63 2.29 21.04
C ILE A 138 11.00 1.17 20.21
N LEU A 139 11.82 0.47 19.40
CA LEU A 139 11.33 -0.60 18.53
C LEU A 139 10.81 -1.81 19.32
N GLU A 140 11.40 -2.09 20.47
CA GLU A 140 11.04 -3.23 21.34
C GLU A 140 10.03 -2.87 22.44
N SER A 141 9.65 -1.60 22.56
CA SER A 141 8.68 -1.17 23.59
C SER A 141 7.23 -1.48 23.20
N PRO A 142 6.45 -2.17 24.06
CA PRO A 142 5.02 -2.37 23.84
C PRO A 142 4.20 -1.09 24.09
N ASP A 143 4.76 -0.10 24.79
CA ASP A 143 4.08 1.16 25.14
C ASP A 143 4.09 2.19 23.99
N ILE A 144 4.88 1.92 22.95
CA ILE A 144 5.01 2.77 21.76
C ILE A 144 4.50 1.97 20.58
N LEU A 145 3.37 2.38 20.02
CA LEU A 145 2.86 1.80 18.79
C LEU A 145 3.76 2.20 17.61
N LYS A 146 4.10 1.25 16.74
CA LYS A 146 4.76 1.48 15.46
C LYS A 146 3.74 1.22 14.37
N ALA A 147 3.27 2.28 13.71
CA ALA A 147 2.27 2.19 12.65
C ALA A 147 2.91 2.28 11.26
N GLY A 148 2.61 1.29 10.43
CA GLY A 148 3.07 1.20 9.04
C GLY A 148 2.16 0.30 8.22
N VAL A 149 2.55 0.05 6.98
CA VAL A 149 1.82 -0.81 6.03
C VAL A 149 2.73 -1.96 5.63
N ASN A 150 2.21 -3.19 5.70
CA ASN A 150 3.02 -4.40 5.56
C ASN A 150 4.16 -4.50 6.59
N ILE A 151 3.95 -3.87 7.76
CA ILE A 151 4.97 -3.64 8.79
C ILE A 151 5.49 -4.94 9.42
N ALA A 152 4.71 -6.02 9.32
CA ALA A 152 5.13 -7.35 9.73
C ALA A 152 6.41 -7.81 9.01
N GLY A 153 6.48 -7.59 7.69
CA GLY A 153 7.65 -7.94 6.88
C GLY A 153 8.88 -7.16 7.32
N ASP A 154 8.71 -5.88 7.61
CA ASP A 154 9.79 -5.01 8.08
C ASP A 154 10.36 -5.51 9.41
N PHE A 155 9.50 -5.86 10.37
CA PHE A 155 9.95 -6.36 11.66
C PHE A 155 10.53 -7.77 11.60
N THR A 156 10.06 -8.62 10.68
CA THR A 156 10.72 -9.92 10.39
C THR A 156 12.15 -9.69 9.91
N ARG A 157 12.35 -8.73 9.01
CA ARG A 157 13.67 -8.37 8.49
C ARG A 157 14.57 -7.76 9.58
N LEU A 158 14.04 -6.85 10.41
CA LEU A 158 14.76 -6.30 11.56
C LEU A 158 15.16 -7.38 12.58
N ARG A 159 14.28 -8.34 12.87
CA ARG A 159 14.59 -9.48 13.76
C ARG A 159 15.74 -10.30 13.20
N LYS A 160 15.61 -10.75 11.95
CA LYS A 160 16.62 -11.63 11.31
C LYS A 160 17.98 -10.91 11.18
N CYS A 161 18.00 -9.64 10.75
CA CYS A 161 19.23 -8.91 10.46
C CYS A 161 19.85 -8.21 11.69
N LEU A 162 19.05 -7.61 12.56
CA LEU A 162 19.50 -6.76 13.67
C LEU A 162 19.15 -7.32 15.06
N GLY A 163 18.43 -8.45 15.16
CA GLY A 163 18.05 -9.03 16.46
C GLY A 163 17.08 -8.14 17.24
N ILE A 164 16.20 -7.42 16.53
CA ILE A 164 15.15 -6.59 17.14
C ILE A 164 13.92 -7.44 17.41
N GLU A 165 13.55 -7.54 18.69
CA GLU A 165 12.34 -8.18 19.18
C GLU A 165 11.20 -7.16 19.23
N GLY A 166 10.69 -6.81 18.05
CA GLY A 166 9.66 -5.79 17.90
C GLY A 166 8.39 -6.08 18.70
N GLN A 167 7.88 -5.06 19.37
CA GLN A 167 6.59 -5.05 20.07
C GLN A 167 5.80 -3.81 19.67
N GLY A 168 4.51 -3.70 19.98
CA GLY A 168 3.71 -2.54 19.59
C GLY A 168 3.51 -2.41 18.08
N ILE A 169 3.55 -3.51 17.32
CA ILE A 169 3.53 -3.47 15.85
C ILE A 169 2.07 -3.29 15.38
N PHE A 170 1.78 -2.20 14.68
CA PHE A 170 0.42 -1.81 14.32
C PHE A 170 0.23 -1.73 12.80
N GLU A 171 -0.48 -2.71 12.23
CA GLU A 171 -0.79 -2.75 10.80
C GLU A 171 -1.95 -1.80 10.45
N LEU A 172 -1.64 -0.71 9.74
CA LEU A 172 -2.60 0.33 9.37
C LEU A 172 -3.75 -0.21 8.50
N SER A 173 -3.46 -1.17 7.63
CA SER A 173 -4.47 -1.74 6.72
C SER A 173 -5.63 -2.39 7.48
N HIS A 174 -5.37 -2.93 8.68
CA HIS A 174 -6.43 -3.53 9.51
C HIS A 174 -7.39 -2.46 10.03
N LEU A 175 -6.85 -1.35 10.52
CA LEU A 175 -7.64 -0.23 11.03
C LEU A 175 -8.37 0.50 9.90
N TYR A 176 -7.70 0.73 8.77
CA TYR A 176 -8.33 1.31 7.58
C TYR A 176 -9.53 0.48 7.11
N LYS A 177 -9.37 -0.84 6.98
CA LYS A 177 -10.46 -1.72 6.56
C LYS A 177 -11.61 -1.74 7.55
N LEU A 178 -11.29 -1.77 8.85
CA LEU A 178 -12.29 -1.69 9.91
C LEU A 178 -13.13 -0.41 9.76
N VAL A 179 -12.49 0.75 9.64
CA VAL A 179 -13.18 2.04 9.51
C VAL A 179 -13.98 2.13 8.21
N LYS A 180 -13.38 1.76 7.08
CA LYS A 180 -13.98 1.94 5.76
C LYS A 180 -15.11 0.96 5.46
N PHE A 181 -14.97 -0.30 5.87
CA PHE A 181 -15.83 -1.38 5.35
C PHE A 181 -16.74 -2.01 6.38
N SER A 182 -16.50 -1.87 7.69
CA SER A 182 -17.25 -2.63 8.71
C SER A 182 -18.77 -2.43 8.67
N GLU A 183 -19.25 -1.22 8.34
CA GLU A 183 -20.68 -0.91 8.31
C GLU A 183 -21.38 -1.44 7.05
N LYS A 184 -20.77 -1.23 5.87
CA LYS A 184 -21.43 -1.47 4.57
C LYS A 184 -20.99 -2.76 3.90
N GLU A 185 -19.74 -3.15 4.09
CA GLU A 185 -19.11 -4.26 3.39
C GLU A 185 -18.22 -5.09 4.34
N PRO A 186 -18.74 -5.61 5.46
CA PRO A 186 -17.93 -6.28 6.50
C PRO A 186 -17.11 -7.47 5.97
N ALA A 187 -17.50 -8.07 4.84
CA ALA A 187 -16.74 -9.11 4.15
C ALA A 187 -15.38 -8.63 3.59
N LYS A 188 -15.18 -7.32 3.40
CA LYS A 188 -13.90 -6.71 3.00
C LYS A 188 -12.97 -6.45 4.19
N VAL A 189 -13.45 -6.58 5.43
CA VAL A 189 -12.62 -6.48 6.63
C VAL A 189 -11.85 -7.79 6.81
N ASN A 190 -10.54 -7.74 6.61
CA ASN A 190 -9.63 -8.88 6.72
C ASN A 190 -8.21 -8.36 7.01
N LYS A 191 -7.27 -9.29 7.26
CA LYS A 191 -5.89 -8.98 7.66
C LYS A 191 -4.93 -8.72 6.48
N SER A 192 -5.38 -8.77 5.22
CA SER A 192 -4.47 -8.51 4.10
C SER A 192 -4.03 -7.03 4.07
N PRO A 193 -2.80 -6.72 3.65
CA PRO A 193 -2.36 -5.33 3.53
C PRO A 193 -3.02 -4.62 2.33
N LEU A 194 -3.06 -3.29 2.38
CA LEU A 194 -3.40 -2.40 1.25
C LEU A 194 -2.30 -1.37 1.07
N LYS A 195 -2.05 -0.92 -0.17
CA LYS A 195 -0.96 0.01 -0.47
C LYS A 195 -1.10 1.31 0.33
N LEU A 196 0.01 1.80 0.88
CA LEU A 196 0.05 3.06 1.65
C LEU A 196 -0.55 4.23 0.84
N ALA A 197 -0.17 4.35 -0.44
CA ALA A 197 -0.66 5.40 -1.33
C ALA A 197 -2.19 5.41 -1.48
N GLU A 198 -2.84 4.25 -1.51
CA GLU A 198 -4.30 4.15 -1.59
C GLU A 198 -4.94 4.65 -0.29
N GLN A 199 -4.41 4.24 0.85
CA GLN A 199 -4.89 4.69 2.16
C GLN A 199 -4.69 6.20 2.35
N VAL A 200 -3.52 6.74 1.98
CA VAL A 200 -3.22 8.17 2.06
C VAL A 200 -4.14 8.99 1.17
N GLN A 201 -4.32 8.59 -0.09
CA GLN A 201 -5.17 9.34 -1.01
C GLN A 201 -6.61 9.43 -0.51
N GLU A 202 -7.15 8.34 0.03
CA GLU A 202 -8.54 8.33 0.48
C GLU A 202 -8.75 9.00 1.83
N VAL A 203 -7.84 8.81 2.78
CA VAL A 203 -7.99 9.30 4.16
C VAL A 203 -7.47 10.73 4.31
N LEU A 204 -6.41 11.08 3.58
CA LEU A 204 -5.71 12.37 3.67
C LEU A 204 -5.90 13.24 2.40
N PHE A 205 -6.76 12.80 1.49
CA PHE A 205 -7.30 13.52 0.33
C PHE A 205 -6.31 13.95 -0.77
N LEU A 206 -5.01 13.67 -0.62
CA LEU A 206 -3.98 13.97 -1.61
C LEU A 206 -3.19 12.68 -1.93
N PRO A 207 -2.78 12.46 -3.19
CA PRO A 207 -2.00 11.28 -3.56
C PRO A 207 -0.56 11.35 -3.04
N LEU A 208 0.04 10.21 -2.72
CA LEU A 208 1.51 10.12 -2.57
C LEU A 208 2.18 10.16 -3.94
N HIS A 209 3.34 10.81 -4.02
CA HIS A 209 4.17 10.77 -5.22
C HIS A 209 4.76 9.37 -5.37
N LYS A 210 4.37 8.67 -6.44
CA LYS A 210 4.99 7.41 -6.83
C LYS A 210 6.11 7.71 -7.82
N GLY A 211 7.32 7.27 -7.50
CA GLY A 211 8.47 7.38 -8.39
C GLY A 211 9.43 6.20 -8.18
N ASN A 212 10.47 6.14 -9.00
CA ASN A 212 11.45 5.04 -9.01
C ASN A 212 12.41 5.07 -7.79
N VAL A 213 12.12 5.90 -6.78
CA VAL A 213 12.93 6.08 -5.58
C VAL A 213 13.00 4.79 -4.78
N ARG A 214 11.90 4.03 -4.71
CA ARG A 214 11.83 2.77 -3.96
C ARG A 214 12.88 1.75 -4.41
N THR A 215 13.24 1.73 -5.69
CA THR A 215 14.22 0.79 -6.26
C THR A 215 15.64 1.36 -6.38
N SER A 216 15.91 2.50 -5.73
CA SER A 216 17.21 3.17 -5.75
C SER A 216 18.22 2.57 -4.77
N ALA A 217 19.48 3.04 -4.82
CA ALA A 217 20.54 2.56 -3.94
C ALA A 217 20.41 3.18 -2.54
N TRP A 218 19.90 2.42 -1.58
CA TRP A 218 19.65 2.85 -0.20
C TRP A 218 20.88 2.74 0.72
N SER A 219 21.85 1.91 0.34
CA SER A 219 23.13 1.74 1.06
C SER A 219 24.07 2.96 0.95
N ARG A 220 23.80 3.88 0.03
CA ARG A 220 24.60 5.10 -0.23
C ARG A 220 23.93 6.34 0.36
N ARG A 221 24.70 7.42 0.53
CA ARG A 221 24.16 8.73 0.96
C ARG A 221 22.90 9.08 0.17
N LEU A 222 21.84 9.41 0.89
CA LEU A 222 20.53 9.63 0.30
C LEU A 222 20.52 10.91 -0.54
N SER A 223 19.91 10.83 -1.71
CA SER A 223 19.50 12.01 -2.47
C SER A 223 18.39 12.76 -1.75
N MET A 224 18.17 14.02 -2.11
CA MET A 224 17.05 14.79 -1.53
C MET A 224 15.69 14.14 -1.84
N GLU A 225 15.58 13.46 -2.98
CA GLU A 225 14.37 12.73 -3.37
C GLU A 225 14.13 11.51 -2.45
N GLN A 226 15.17 10.72 -2.18
CA GLN A 226 15.12 9.61 -1.21
C GLN A 226 14.78 10.10 0.20
N VAL A 227 15.37 11.22 0.62
CA VAL A 227 15.08 11.84 1.92
C VAL A 227 13.61 12.26 2.03
N GLU A 228 13.08 12.94 1.01
CA GLU A 228 11.68 13.40 1.00
C GLU A 228 10.69 12.23 0.96
N TYR A 229 10.98 11.21 0.15
CA TYR A 229 10.19 9.98 0.06
C TYR A 229 10.13 9.28 1.42
N ALA A 230 11.29 8.93 1.99
CA ALA A 230 11.37 8.13 3.21
C ALA A 230 10.79 8.88 4.43
N ALA A 231 10.99 10.20 4.49
CA ALA A 231 10.36 11.02 5.52
C ALA A 231 8.83 11.09 5.37
N THR A 232 8.34 11.16 4.13
CA THR A 232 6.91 11.22 3.83
C THR A 232 6.21 9.91 4.18
N ASP A 233 6.79 8.76 3.87
CA ASP A 233 6.15 7.46 4.12
C ASP A 233 6.02 7.17 5.63
N ALA A 234 7.08 7.39 6.41
CA ALA A 234 7.00 7.28 7.87
C ALA A 234 5.98 8.28 8.47
N TYR A 235 5.97 9.54 8.01
CA TYR A 235 5.00 10.52 8.50
C TYR A 235 3.56 10.16 8.09
N ALA A 236 3.35 9.59 6.91
CA ALA A 236 2.06 9.08 6.47
C ALA A 236 1.53 8.01 7.41
N GLY A 237 2.38 7.08 7.86
CA GLY A 237 2.01 6.06 8.82
C GLY A 237 1.45 6.64 10.13
N PHE A 238 2.15 7.65 10.69
CA PHE A 238 1.68 8.40 11.86
C PHE A 238 0.33 9.09 11.59
N ARG A 239 0.21 9.83 10.48
CA ARG A 239 -0.99 10.61 10.16
C ARG A 239 -2.21 9.74 9.89
N LEU A 240 -2.04 8.62 9.20
CA LEU A 240 -3.09 7.65 8.95
C LEU A 240 -3.61 7.05 10.25
N PHE A 241 -2.72 6.59 11.14
CA PHE A 241 -3.14 6.05 12.44
C PHE A 241 -4.02 7.06 13.19
N ARG A 242 -3.55 8.31 13.27
CA ARG A 242 -4.22 9.38 13.99
C ARG A 242 -5.62 9.67 13.43
N GLU A 243 -5.75 9.74 12.12
CA GLU A 243 -7.04 10.05 11.48
C GLU A 243 -8.01 8.86 11.50
N LEU A 244 -7.50 7.65 11.27
CA LEU A 244 -8.31 6.44 11.31
C LEU A 244 -8.77 6.10 12.71
N ASP A 245 -7.94 6.26 13.75
CA ASP A 245 -8.35 5.98 15.12
C ASP A 245 -9.36 7.03 15.64
N ARG A 246 -9.25 8.28 15.15
CA ARG A 246 -10.27 9.32 15.36
C ARG A 246 -11.59 8.91 14.70
N ALA A 247 -11.57 8.49 13.44
CA ALA A 247 -12.75 8.03 12.73
C ALA A 247 -13.38 6.79 13.40
N ARG A 248 -12.55 5.81 13.80
CA ARG A 248 -12.96 4.61 14.55
C ARG A 248 -13.70 4.99 15.83
N SER A 249 -13.13 5.90 16.62
CA SER A 249 -13.70 6.35 17.89
C SER A 249 -15.05 7.06 17.73
N ALA A 250 -15.35 7.58 16.54
CA ALA A 250 -16.62 8.22 16.22
C ALA A 250 -17.69 7.25 15.67
N MET A 251 -17.34 5.99 15.40
CA MET A 251 -18.29 4.97 14.92
C MET A 251 -19.22 4.50 16.04
N VAL A 252 -20.45 4.08 15.66
CA VAL A 252 -21.46 3.57 16.59
C VAL A 252 -22.06 2.26 16.06
N PRO A 253 -21.97 1.14 16.80
CA PRO A 253 -21.15 0.95 18.00
C PRO A 253 -19.65 1.09 17.71
N THR A 254 -18.88 1.60 18.67
CA THR A 254 -17.45 1.85 18.51
C THR A 254 -16.69 0.52 18.51
N PRO A 255 -16.06 0.12 17.38
CA PRO A 255 -15.26 -1.09 17.38
C PRO A 255 -14.00 -0.90 18.23
N PRO A 256 -13.51 -1.96 18.90
CA PRO A 256 -12.19 -1.90 19.53
C PRO A 256 -11.13 -1.63 18.45
N ARG A 257 -10.00 -1.08 18.86
CA ARG A 257 -8.85 -0.97 17.96
C ARG A 257 -8.42 -2.39 17.53
N PRO A 258 -8.03 -2.61 16.26
CA PRO A 258 -7.39 -3.86 15.88
C PRO A 258 -6.25 -4.20 16.82
N ALA A 259 -6.10 -5.48 17.13
CA ALA A 259 -4.99 -5.93 17.94
C ALA A 259 -3.65 -5.67 17.25
N LEU A 260 -2.60 -5.60 18.06
CA LEU A 260 -1.23 -5.55 17.57
C LEU A 260 -0.94 -6.80 16.73
N TRP A 261 -0.06 -6.65 15.74
CA TRP A 261 0.27 -7.71 14.80
C TRP A 261 0.75 -8.97 15.52
N GLU A 262 1.65 -8.82 16.50
CA GLU A 262 2.26 -9.91 17.27
C GLU A 262 1.27 -10.69 18.15
N ALA A 263 0.08 -10.15 18.42
CA ALA A 263 -0.95 -10.84 19.19
C ALA A 263 -1.79 -11.81 18.36
N ASP A 264 -1.68 -11.74 17.02
CA ASP A 264 -2.43 -12.52 16.02
C ASP A 264 -3.93 -12.69 16.31
N GLN A 265 -4.58 -11.64 16.83
CA GLN A 265 -6.01 -11.68 17.11
C GLN A 265 -6.85 -11.35 15.87
N PRO A 266 -8.11 -11.82 15.80
CA PRO A 266 -9.05 -11.42 14.77
C PRO A 266 -9.42 -9.94 14.89
N ILE A 267 -9.77 -9.31 13.77
CA ILE A 267 -10.35 -7.96 13.76
C ILE A 267 -11.79 -8.05 14.28
N ILE A 268 -12.12 -7.25 15.29
CA ILE A 268 -13.45 -7.23 15.90
C ILE A 268 -14.22 -6.00 15.40
N LEU A 269 -15.44 -6.24 14.92
CA LEU A 269 -16.33 -5.19 14.42
C LEU A 269 -17.06 -4.49 15.58
N GLY A 270 -17.74 -3.38 15.27
CA GLY A 270 -18.44 -2.59 16.29
C GLY A 270 -19.53 -3.39 17.02
N ASN A 271 -20.17 -4.32 16.32
CA ASN A 271 -21.20 -5.20 16.89
C ASN A 271 -20.63 -6.37 17.71
N GLY A 272 -19.30 -6.46 17.87
CA GLY A 272 -18.62 -7.54 18.59
C GLY A 272 -18.36 -8.80 17.76
N GLU A 273 -18.81 -8.86 16.51
CA GLU A 273 -18.54 -9.99 15.62
C GLU A 273 -17.09 -9.98 15.11
N ARG A 274 -16.54 -11.17 14.84
CA ARG A 274 -15.22 -11.28 14.22
C ARG A 274 -15.36 -11.07 12.71
N ALA A 275 -14.51 -10.20 12.17
CA ALA A 275 -14.40 -10.02 10.73
C ALA A 275 -14.06 -11.37 10.06
N GLY A 276 -14.78 -11.72 8.99
CA GLY A 276 -14.60 -12.99 8.26
C GLY A 276 -15.45 -14.18 8.74
N GLU A 277 -16.11 -14.13 9.90
CA GLU A 277 -16.94 -15.26 10.40
C GLU A 277 -18.24 -15.48 9.60
N ASN A 278 -18.71 -14.48 8.86
CA ASN A 278 -19.90 -14.61 8.01
C ASN A 278 -19.71 -15.57 6.81
N ARG A 279 -18.51 -16.13 6.63
CA ARG A 279 -18.26 -17.20 5.64
C ARG A 279 -18.82 -18.56 6.07
N LEU A 280 -19.02 -18.80 7.38
CA LEU A 280 -19.41 -20.12 7.91
C LEU A 280 -20.91 -20.31 8.13
N LYS A 281 -21.69 -19.23 8.38
CA LYS A 281 -23.13 -19.34 8.72
C LYS A 281 -24.07 -19.59 7.53
N ARG A 282 -23.58 -19.61 6.28
CA ARG A 282 -24.39 -19.87 5.07
C ARG A 282 -24.31 -21.31 4.52
N LYS A 283 -23.57 -22.21 5.20
CA LYS A 283 -23.49 -23.64 4.88
C LYS A 283 -23.71 -24.51 6.13
N THR A 284 -24.89 -24.46 6.74
CA THR A 284 -25.30 -25.52 7.68
C THR A 284 -26.78 -25.86 7.48
N GLY A 285 -27.05 -26.50 6.35
CA GLY A 285 -28.16 -27.43 6.21
C GLY A 285 -27.62 -28.85 6.31
N ILE A 286 -27.82 -29.49 7.48
CA ILE A 286 -27.84 -30.94 7.72
C ILE A 286 -26.55 -31.73 7.39
N LYS A 287 -25.78 -32.12 8.42
CA LYS A 287 -25.76 -33.50 8.96
C LYS A 287 -24.92 -33.62 10.24
N LYS A 288 -25.33 -34.63 11.01
CA LYS A 288 -25.08 -34.96 12.41
C LYS A 288 -23.66 -35.50 12.67
N ALA A 289 -23.16 -35.15 13.85
CA ALA A 289 -22.03 -35.66 14.65
C ALA A 289 -21.33 -36.99 14.29
N THR A 290 -19.99 -36.97 14.44
CA THR A 290 -19.22 -37.93 15.27
C THR A 290 -17.89 -37.30 15.72
N GLU A 291 -17.60 -37.38 17.01
CA GLU A 291 -16.33 -37.04 17.67
C GLU A 291 -15.22 -38.04 17.29
N VAL A 292 -14.01 -37.54 17.03
CA VAL A 292 -12.74 -38.26 17.28
C VAL A 292 -11.68 -37.22 17.67
N GLU A 293 -11.02 -37.49 18.79
CA GLU A 293 -9.90 -36.74 19.39
C GLU A 293 -8.58 -36.84 18.61
N SER A 294 -7.82 -35.74 18.70
CA SER A 294 -6.34 -35.61 18.70
C SER A 294 -5.51 -36.18 17.54
N GLN A 295 -4.80 -35.28 16.85
CA GLN A 295 -3.32 -35.14 16.87
C GLN A 295 -2.89 -34.07 15.86
N THR A 296 -2.20 -33.04 16.33
CA THR A 296 -1.51 -32.03 15.50
C THR A 296 -0.22 -32.65 14.94
N PRO A 297 0.04 -32.60 13.63
CA PRO A 297 1.36 -32.92 13.11
C PRO A 297 2.30 -31.76 13.43
N VAL A 298 3.42 -32.08 14.09
CA VAL A 298 4.58 -31.18 14.19
C VAL A 298 5.29 -31.21 12.84
N LEU A 299 5.37 -30.08 12.16
CA LEU A 299 6.12 -29.92 10.91
C LEU A 299 7.61 -29.84 11.20
N SER A 300 8.42 -30.35 10.29
CA SER A 300 9.88 -30.32 10.41
C SER A 300 10.44 -28.94 10.04
N PRO A 301 11.62 -28.53 10.57
CA PRO A 301 12.23 -27.22 10.29
C PRO A 301 12.47 -26.94 8.79
N GLU A 302 12.59 -27.97 7.97
CA GLU A 302 12.78 -27.87 6.52
C GLU A 302 11.46 -27.55 5.78
N GLU A 303 10.31 -27.94 6.35
CA GLU A 303 8.97 -27.67 5.80
C GLU A 303 8.45 -26.28 6.18
N GLU A 304 8.83 -25.75 7.36
CA GLU A 304 8.59 -24.33 7.72
C GLU A 304 9.39 -23.38 6.82
N GLN A 305 10.64 -23.73 6.49
CA GLN A 305 11.49 -22.90 5.65
C GLN A 305 11.02 -22.83 4.19
N ALA A 306 10.46 -23.93 3.65
CA ALA A 306 9.91 -23.95 2.30
C ALA A 306 8.61 -23.12 2.15
N LEU A 307 7.81 -23.02 3.22
CA LEU A 307 6.60 -22.19 3.25
C LEU A 307 6.93 -20.70 3.41
N ASP A 308 7.96 -20.37 4.18
CA ASP A 308 8.47 -19.00 4.32
C ASP A 308 9.08 -18.46 3.01
N ASP A 309 9.80 -19.31 2.26
CA ASP A 309 10.40 -18.94 0.97
C ASP A 309 9.33 -18.68 -0.12
N GLU A 310 8.21 -19.44 -0.12
CA GLU A 310 7.07 -19.21 -1.03
C GLU A 310 6.29 -17.92 -0.70
N GLU A 311 6.23 -17.52 0.59
CA GLU A 311 5.56 -16.29 1.01
C GLU A 311 6.42 -15.03 0.73
N GLU A 312 7.75 -15.15 0.76
CA GLU A 312 8.71 -14.09 0.41
C GLU A 312 8.72 -13.78 -1.11
N GLU A 313 8.57 -14.80 -1.98
CA GLU A 313 8.44 -14.62 -3.43
C GLU A 313 7.11 -13.95 -3.83
N ALA A 314 6.01 -14.29 -3.13
CA ALA A 314 4.69 -13.70 -3.40
C ALA A 314 4.62 -12.20 -3.04
N GLN A 315 5.42 -11.73 -2.09
CA GLN A 315 5.44 -10.32 -1.66
C GLN A 315 6.35 -9.44 -2.53
N ALA A 316 7.36 -10.01 -3.19
CA ALA A 316 8.21 -9.28 -4.14
C ALA A 316 7.45 -8.85 -5.42
N GLU A 317 6.42 -9.59 -5.84
CA GLU A 317 5.65 -9.29 -7.06
C GLU A 317 4.62 -8.15 -6.91
N ALA A 318 4.27 -7.73 -5.68
CA ALA A 318 3.24 -6.71 -5.45
C ALA A 318 3.71 -5.25 -5.67
N GLY A 319 5.01 -5.04 -5.96
CA GLY A 319 5.67 -3.74 -5.89
C GLY A 319 6.03 -3.05 -7.21
N ALA A 320 5.69 -3.58 -8.38
CA ALA A 320 6.07 -2.97 -9.66
C ALA A 320 4.91 -2.14 -10.27
N ASP A 321 4.92 -0.82 -10.03
CA ASP A 321 4.11 0.18 -10.73
C ASP A 321 5.05 1.06 -11.58
N ASP A 322 4.87 0.99 -12.90
CA ASP A 322 5.59 1.78 -13.91
C ASP A 322 5.05 3.21 -13.92
N THR A 323 5.93 4.20 -13.72
CA THR A 323 5.63 5.60 -14.04
C THR A 323 6.82 6.22 -14.76
N GLU A 324 6.76 6.29 -16.10
CA GLU A 324 7.66 7.12 -16.90
C GLU A 324 7.05 8.51 -17.14
N TYR A 325 7.86 9.52 -16.84
CA TYR A 325 7.63 10.94 -16.98
C TYR A 325 8.08 11.37 -18.38
N PHE A 326 7.22 12.00 -19.18
CA PHE A 326 7.65 12.71 -20.40
C PHE A 326 7.33 14.20 -20.27
N SER A 327 8.38 15.00 -20.46
CA SER A 327 8.41 16.46 -20.55
C SER A 327 7.75 16.96 -21.83
N ALA A 328 7.04 18.08 -21.75
CA ALA A 328 6.38 18.74 -22.87
C ALA A 328 7.18 19.96 -23.37
N GLU A 329 7.35 20.02 -24.69
CA GLU A 329 7.45 21.23 -25.55
C GLU A 329 6.73 20.81 -26.87
N GLU A 330 5.92 21.57 -27.61
CA GLU A 330 5.74 23.01 -27.85
C GLU A 330 4.25 23.31 -28.11
N GLU A 331 3.82 24.59 -27.98
CA GLU A 331 2.51 25.07 -28.46
C GLU A 331 2.43 25.10 -30.01
N PRO A 332 1.21 25.05 -30.59
CA PRO A 332 0.80 26.23 -31.34
C PRO A 332 -0.70 26.61 -31.26
N GLU A 333 -0.89 27.93 -31.29
CA GLU A 333 -1.90 28.76 -31.98
C GLU A 333 -3.36 28.29 -32.20
N ASN A 334 -4.27 29.08 -31.61
CA ASN A 334 -5.65 29.43 -32.02
C ASN A 334 -6.26 28.74 -33.25
N LEU A 335 -7.29 27.89 -33.02
CA LEU A 335 -8.36 27.60 -34.00
C LEU A 335 -9.74 27.54 -33.29
N GLU A 336 -10.74 28.15 -33.94
CA GLU A 336 -12.12 28.35 -33.47
C GLU A 336 -12.94 27.04 -33.27
N PRO A 337 -14.06 27.08 -32.50
CA PRO A 337 -14.74 25.88 -32.02
C PRO A 337 -15.55 25.19 -33.12
N GLY A 338 -14.97 24.16 -33.72
CA GLY A 338 -15.66 23.18 -34.57
C GLY A 338 -16.35 22.09 -33.75
N GLN A 339 -17.59 21.76 -34.12
CA GLN A 339 -18.43 20.72 -33.52
C GLN A 339 -17.72 19.36 -33.48
N VAL A 340 -17.48 18.81 -32.29
CA VAL A 340 -16.99 17.42 -32.13
C VAL A 340 -18.18 16.48 -32.25
N GLU A 341 -18.28 15.77 -33.38
CA GLU A 341 -19.15 14.61 -33.54
C GLU A 341 -18.71 13.54 -32.53
N ILE A 342 -19.56 13.24 -31.55
CA ILE A 342 -19.33 12.14 -30.60
C ILE A 342 -19.56 10.84 -31.36
N VAL A 343 -18.48 10.21 -31.81
CA VAL A 343 -18.51 8.86 -32.38
C VAL A 343 -19.07 7.91 -31.32
N LYS A 344 -20.27 7.35 -31.55
CA LYS A 344 -20.87 6.38 -30.64
C LYS A 344 -20.32 4.98 -30.93
N TYR A 345 -19.81 4.31 -29.89
CA TYR A 345 -19.21 2.97 -29.96
C TYR A 345 -20.24 1.86 -29.67
N GLU A 346 -21.40 1.92 -30.34
CA GLU A 346 -22.58 1.11 -30.03
C GLU A 346 -22.33 -0.41 -30.14
N ALA A 347 -21.44 -0.85 -31.04
CA ALA A 347 -21.06 -2.25 -31.19
C ALA A 347 -20.27 -2.80 -29.98
N ALA A 348 -19.38 -2.00 -29.40
CA ALA A 348 -18.61 -2.37 -28.22
C ALA A 348 -19.51 -2.42 -26.97
N ASP A 349 -20.41 -1.45 -26.82
CA ASP A 349 -21.37 -1.40 -25.71
C ASP A 349 -22.39 -2.56 -25.75
N GLN A 350 -22.86 -2.94 -26.95
CA GLN A 350 -23.73 -4.12 -27.13
C GLN A 350 -22.99 -5.42 -26.82
N TRP A 351 -21.73 -5.56 -27.27
CA TRP A 351 -20.92 -6.74 -26.97
C TRP A 351 -20.59 -6.86 -25.48
N LEU A 352 -20.28 -5.74 -24.81
CA LEU A 352 -20.08 -5.68 -23.35
C LEU A 352 -21.32 -6.17 -22.60
N GLY A 353 -22.51 -5.66 -22.95
CA GLY A 353 -23.76 -6.09 -22.32
C GLY A 353 -24.05 -7.58 -22.53
N GLN A 354 -23.72 -8.14 -23.70
CA GLN A 354 -23.84 -9.57 -23.98
C GLN A 354 -22.80 -10.41 -23.22
N TRP A 355 -21.57 -9.93 -23.11
CA TRP A 355 -20.50 -10.59 -22.34
C TRP A 355 -20.84 -10.62 -20.85
N GLU A 356 -21.29 -9.50 -20.28
CA GLU A 356 -21.76 -9.40 -18.89
C GLU A 356 -22.97 -10.31 -18.62
N SER A 357 -23.88 -10.45 -19.60
CA SER A 357 -25.05 -11.33 -19.49
C SER A 357 -24.72 -12.82 -19.61
N ASN A 358 -23.63 -13.17 -20.31
CA ASN A 358 -23.18 -14.55 -20.52
C ASN A 358 -22.25 -15.07 -19.41
N LEU A 359 -21.83 -14.22 -18.47
CA LEU A 359 -21.20 -14.64 -17.21
C LEU A 359 -22.26 -15.35 -16.35
N SER A 360 -22.19 -16.69 -16.29
CA SER A 360 -23.05 -17.47 -15.40
C SER A 360 -22.84 -17.05 -13.94
N LEU A 361 -23.89 -17.14 -13.11
CA LEU A 361 -23.86 -16.83 -11.67
C LEU A 361 -22.75 -17.56 -10.87
N GLU A 362 -22.07 -18.54 -11.47
CA GLU A 362 -20.98 -19.33 -10.90
C GLU A 362 -19.58 -18.93 -11.38
N ARG A 363 -19.44 -18.10 -12.43
CA ARG A 363 -18.15 -17.66 -12.98
C ARG A 363 -17.99 -16.15 -12.78
N LYS A 364 -17.10 -15.73 -11.87
CA LYS A 364 -16.71 -14.32 -11.75
C LYS A 364 -15.68 -14.01 -12.84
N GLY A 365 -15.92 -12.99 -13.67
CA GLY A 365 -14.93 -12.47 -14.61
C GLY A 365 -13.66 -12.05 -13.87
N LYS A 366 -12.49 -12.34 -14.44
CA LYS A 366 -11.18 -12.05 -13.84
C LYS A 366 -10.71 -10.62 -14.11
N ASN A 367 -11.41 -9.89 -14.99
CA ASN A 367 -11.07 -8.55 -15.42
C ASN A 367 -12.12 -7.50 -15.04
N THR A 368 -11.68 -6.25 -14.92
CA THR A 368 -12.57 -5.12 -14.70
C THR A 368 -13.39 -4.80 -15.96
N PRO A 369 -14.59 -4.19 -15.83
CA PRO A 369 -15.36 -3.71 -16.98
C PRO A 369 -14.57 -2.75 -17.89
N THR A 370 -13.60 -2.01 -17.33
CA THR A 370 -12.70 -1.13 -18.09
C THR A 370 -11.77 -1.91 -19.01
N ASN A 371 -11.18 -3.00 -18.52
CA ASN A 371 -10.32 -3.89 -19.32
C ASN A 371 -11.12 -4.52 -20.46
N ILE A 372 -12.30 -5.05 -20.15
CA ILE A 372 -13.18 -5.70 -21.14
C ILE A 372 -13.64 -4.68 -22.19
N ARG A 373 -13.92 -3.43 -21.79
CA ARG A 373 -14.29 -2.36 -22.72
C ARG A 373 -13.16 -2.00 -23.68
N ALA A 374 -11.92 -1.92 -23.20
CA ALA A 374 -10.76 -1.70 -24.06
C ALA A 374 -10.62 -2.81 -25.11
N TYR A 375 -10.77 -4.07 -24.68
CA TYR A 375 -10.74 -5.23 -25.57
C TYR A 375 -11.90 -5.20 -26.59
N ALA A 376 -13.12 -4.86 -26.17
CA ALA A 376 -14.27 -4.77 -27.08
C ALA A 376 -14.07 -3.72 -28.17
N LEU A 377 -13.58 -2.53 -27.81
CA LEU A 377 -13.25 -1.46 -28.76
C LEU A 377 -12.15 -1.89 -29.74
N TRP A 378 -11.13 -2.60 -29.24
CA TRP A 378 -10.00 -3.06 -30.06
C TRP A 378 -10.38 -4.24 -30.97
N HIS A 379 -10.90 -5.34 -30.43
CA HIS A 379 -11.13 -6.58 -31.17
C HIS A 379 -12.46 -6.57 -31.94
N VAL A 380 -13.55 -6.22 -31.26
CA VAL A 380 -14.92 -6.32 -31.82
C VAL A 380 -15.20 -5.17 -32.78
N GLN A 381 -14.76 -3.96 -32.44
CA GLN A 381 -14.95 -2.77 -33.27
C GLN A 381 -13.76 -2.47 -34.19
N GLY A 382 -12.67 -3.25 -34.09
CA GLY A 382 -11.54 -3.13 -35.00
C GLY A 382 -10.72 -1.86 -34.84
N LEU A 383 -10.87 -1.11 -33.73
CA LEU A 383 -10.22 0.19 -33.58
C LEU A 383 -8.71 0.04 -33.33
N PRO A 384 -7.87 0.90 -33.93
CA PRO A 384 -6.46 1.03 -33.55
C PRO A 384 -6.32 1.44 -32.09
N LEU A 385 -5.23 1.06 -31.44
CA LEU A 385 -4.99 1.33 -30.00
C LEU A 385 -5.11 2.82 -29.64
N GLN A 386 -4.69 3.71 -30.55
CA GLN A 386 -4.84 5.16 -30.40
C GLN A 386 -6.30 5.61 -30.31
N GLN A 387 -7.15 5.10 -31.20
CA GLN A 387 -8.57 5.43 -31.18
C GLN A 387 -9.29 4.79 -30.00
N VAL A 388 -8.84 3.62 -29.54
CA VAL A 388 -9.33 3.02 -28.29
C VAL A 388 -8.98 3.92 -27.10
N ALA A 389 -7.76 4.46 -27.04
CA ALA A 389 -7.33 5.35 -25.98
C ALA A 389 -8.19 6.62 -25.87
N GLU A 390 -8.51 7.22 -27.02
CA GLU A 390 -9.37 8.40 -27.15
C GLU A 390 -10.83 8.09 -26.81
N ALA A 391 -11.31 6.90 -27.20
CA ALA A 391 -12.66 6.43 -26.92
C ALA A 391 -12.92 6.15 -25.43
N MET A 392 -11.87 5.77 -24.69
CA MET A 392 -12.01 5.35 -23.29
C MET A 392 -12.11 6.51 -22.30
N ARG A 393 -11.46 7.65 -22.56
CA ARG A 393 -11.49 8.82 -21.66
C ARG A 393 -10.97 10.08 -22.35
N GLN A 394 -11.34 11.24 -21.81
CA GLN A 394 -10.68 12.52 -22.06
C GLN A 394 -10.01 13.04 -20.77
N PRO A 395 -8.68 13.31 -20.76
CA PRO A 395 -7.74 13.10 -21.86
C PRO A 395 -7.53 11.60 -22.19
N PRO A 396 -7.11 11.26 -23.43
CA PRO A 396 -6.89 9.88 -23.88
C PRO A 396 -5.94 9.11 -22.96
N LEU A 397 -6.14 7.79 -22.89
CA LEU A 397 -5.22 6.92 -22.15
C LEU A 397 -3.86 6.80 -22.86
N ALA A 398 -2.82 6.42 -22.13
CA ALA A 398 -1.56 6.04 -22.77
C ALA A 398 -1.75 4.73 -23.55
N LEU A 399 -1.10 4.61 -24.71
CA LEU A 399 -1.15 3.40 -25.54
C LEU A 399 -0.69 2.15 -24.76
N THR A 400 0.31 2.29 -23.89
CA THR A 400 0.79 1.23 -22.99
C THR A 400 -0.29 0.73 -22.03
N THR A 401 -1.13 1.64 -21.52
CA THR A 401 -2.27 1.31 -20.65
C THR A 401 -3.34 0.55 -21.42
N VAL A 402 -3.70 1.02 -22.62
CA VAL A 402 -4.69 0.35 -23.49
C VAL A 402 -4.20 -1.02 -23.92
N SER A 403 -2.94 -1.14 -24.35
CA SER A 403 -2.32 -2.41 -24.69
C SER A 403 -2.33 -3.38 -23.51
N SER A 404 -2.02 -2.91 -22.30
CA SER A 404 -2.07 -3.75 -21.09
C SER A 404 -3.49 -4.24 -20.79
N TYR A 405 -4.50 -3.39 -20.96
CA TYR A 405 -5.90 -3.80 -20.80
C TYR A 405 -6.32 -4.87 -21.79
N VAL A 406 -5.95 -4.72 -23.07
CA VAL A 406 -6.23 -5.72 -24.11
C VAL A 406 -5.52 -7.04 -23.83
N LEU A 407 -4.22 -7.00 -23.53
CA LEU A 407 -3.39 -8.18 -23.29
C LEU A 407 -3.83 -8.96 -22.05
N GLU A 408 -4.21 -8.27 -20.97
CA GLU A 408 -4.68 -8.91 -19.75
C GLU A 408 -5.99 -9.66 -19.99
N VAL A 409 -6.92 -9.09 -20.77
CA VAL A 409 -8.18 -9.75 -21.13
C VAL A 409 -7.94 -10.99 -21.99
N VAL A 410 -7.10 -10.87 -23.02
CA VAL A 410 -6.74 -12.01 -23.90
C VAL A 410 -6.08 -13.13 -23.09
N LYS A 411 -5.18 -12.79 -22.17
CA LYS A 411 -4.48 -13.74 -21.30
C LYS A 411 -5.42 -14.48 -20.35
N SER A 412 -6.30 -13.77 -19.67
CA SER A 412 -7.01 -14.29 -18.49
C SER A 412 -8.42 -14.82 -18.79
N GLU A 413 -9.07 -14.30 -19.84
CA GLU A 413 -10.40 -14.74 -20.28
C GLU A 413 -10.37 -15.71 -21.47
N SER A 414 -9.18 -15.97 -22.06
CA SER A 414 -9.02 -16.83 -23.24
C SER A 414 -9.91 -16.43 -24.42
N LEU A 415 -10.09 -15.11 -24.61
CA LEU A 415 -10.90 -14.54 -25.69
C LEU A 415 -10.15 -14.56 -27.04
N PRO A 416 -10.87 -14.57 -28.18
CA PRO A 416 -10.27 -14.58 -29.50
C PRO A 416 -9.41 -13.34 -29.76
N TYR A 417 -8.40 -13.45 -30.62
CA TYR A 417 -7.57 -12.33 -31.04
C TYR A 417 -7.02 -12.58 -32.44
N ASP A 418 -6.62 -11.49 -33.10
CA ASP A 418 -5.88 -11.52 -34.37
C ASP A 418 -4.38 -11.38 -34.06
N SER A 419 -3.55 -12.33 -34.51
CA SER A 419 -2.14 -12.42 -34.11
C SER A 419 -1.31 -11.18 -34.54
N PRO A 420 -1.43 -10.66 -35.79
CA PRO A 420 -0.81 -9.39 -36.18
C PRO A 420 -1.20 -8.21 -35.29
N ARG A 421 -2.50 -8.03 -34.98
CA ARG A 421 -2.94 -6.93 -34.12
C ARG A 421 -2.51 -7.10 -32.68
N LEU A 422 -2.46 -8.34 -32.18
CA LEU A 422 -1.96 -8.62 -30.83
C LEU A 422 -0.46 -8.32 -30.74
N GLN A 423 0.29 -8.55 -31.83
CA GLN A 423 1.70 -8.16 -31.93
C GLN A 423 1.87 -6.64 -31.85
N GLU A 424 1.02 -5.84 -32.52
CA GLU A 424 1.03 -4.38 -32.38
C GLU A 424 0.80 -3.95 -30.92
N ALA A 425 -0.09 -4.62 -30.19
CA ALA A 425 -0.29 -4.34 -28.76
C ALA A 425 0.93 -4.72 -27.91
N LEU A 426 1.61 -5.83 -28.24
CA LEU A 426 2.84 -6.28 -27.56
C LEU A 426 4.04 -5.35 -27.84
N ASP A 427 4.15 -4.81 -29.05
CA ASP A 427 5.24 -3.90 -29.45
C ASP A 427 5.19 -2.55 -28.72
N VAL A 428 4.00 -2.14 -28.30
CA VAL A 428 3.78 -0.94 -27.47
C VAL A 428 4.18 -1.16 -26.00
N ILE A 429 4.21 -2.40 -25.52
CA ILE A 429 4.56 -2.70 -24.12
C ILE A 429 6.09 -2.62 -23.93
N PRO A 430 6.59 -1.95 -22.87
CA PRO A 430 8.02 -1.90 -22.56
C PRO A 430 8.63 -3.30 -22.39
N PRO A 431 9.88 -3.55 -22.84
CA PRO A 431 10.55 -4.85 -22.70
C PRO A 431 10.59 -5.39 -21.26
N VAL A 432 10.64 -4.50 -20.27
CA VAL A 432 10.62 -4.83 -18.84
C VAL A 432 9.31 -5.46 -18.38
N ALA A 433 8.22 -5.29 -19.12
CA ALA A 433 6.90 -5.87 -18.85
C ALA A 433 6.58 -7.10 -19.73
N HIS A 434 7.46 -7.46 -20.69
CA HIS A 434 7.24 -8.60 -21.60
C HIS A 434 7.14 -9.94 -20.88
N TRP A 435 7.82 -10.09 -19.74
CA TRP A 435 7.77 -11.34 -18.97
C TRP A 435 6.34 -11.69 -18.50
N ARG A 436 5.50 -10.68 -18.23
CA ARG A 436 4.09 -10.86 -17.81
C ARG A 436 3.23 -11.50 -18.91
N TYR A 437 3.63 -11.36 -20.18
CA TYR A 437 2.91 -11.86 -21.35
C TYR A 437 3.72 -12.91 -22.13
N LYS A 438 4.74 -13.52 -21.51
CA LYS A 438 5.68 -14.46 -22.16
C LYS A 438 4.99 -15.59 -22.93
N SER A 439 3.89 -16.14 -22.39
CA SER A 439 3.10 -17.19 -23.05
C SER A 439 2.36 -16.68 -24.29
N LEU A 440 1.81 -15.47 -24.25
CA LEU A 440 1.18 -14.83 -25.41
C LEU A 440 2.22 -14.49 -26.47
N ILE A 441 3.36 -13.90 -26.09
CA ILE A 441 4.47 -13.58 -27.02
C ILE A 441 4.96 -14.85 -27.74
N GLN A 442 5.14 -15.95 -27.00
CA GLN A 442 5.57 -17.22 -27.58
C GLN A 442 4.54 -17.79 -28.56
N LYS A 443 3.24 -17.67 -28.23
CA LYS A 443 2.14 -18.15 -29.06
C LYS A 443 1.97 -17.30 -30.33
N THR A 444 1.95 -15.98 -30.19
CA THR A 444 1.85 -15.04 -31.31
C THR A 444 3.02 -15.18 -32.29
N ARG A 445 4.26 -15.35 -31.81
CA ARG A 445 5.45 -15.61 -32.65
C ARG A 445 5.44 -16.96 -33.37
N SER A 446 4.58 -17.88 -32.98
CA SER A 446 4.41 -19.17 -33.67
C SER A 446 3.28 -19.15 -34.71
N GLU A 447 2.42 -18.12 -34.67
CA GLU A 447 1.25 -17.94 -35.54
C GLU A 447 1.49 -16.90 -36.65
N ILE A 448 2.51 -16.04 -36.50
CA ILE A 448 3.05 -15.09 -37.48
C ILE A 448 4.31 -15.70 -38.09
#